data_AF-A0A6J7T929-F1
#
_entry.id   AF-A0A6J7T929-F1
#
_cell.length_a   1.000
_cell.length_b   1.000
_cell.length_c   1.000
_cell.angle_alpha   90.00
_cell.angle_beta   90.00
_cell.angle_gamma   90.00
#
_symmetry.space_group_name_H-M   'P 1'
#
loop_
_entity.id
_entity.type
_entity.pdbx_description
1 polymer ?
#
loop_
_entity_poly.entity_id
_entity_poly.type
_entity_poly.pdbx_seq_one_letter_code
_entity_poly.pdbx_strand_id
1 'polypeptide(L)' 'MSNTSMSAEMTSLVEAFDYTLRDLEWLTVNGMKSSFLPFDERLDIINQIVKPGYARLREQVGS' A
#
# COMPACT_ATOMS: atom_id res chain seq x y z
N MET A 1 -3.63 -20.43 10.86
CA MET A 1 -2.90 -19.24 10.34
C MET A 1 -2.14 -19.68 9.09
N SER A 2 -2.29 -18.96 7.98
CA SER A 2 -1.98 -19.40 6.59
C SER A 2 -0.49 -19.46 6.19
N ASN A 3 0.47 -19.45 7.14
CA ASN A 3 1.92 -19.38 6.87
C ASN A 3 2.34 -18.29 5.85
N THR A 4 1.82 -17.08 6.01
CA THR A 4 2.05 -15.95 5.10
C THR A 4 2.44 -14.67 5.86
N SER A 5 2.87 -13.64 5.14
CA SER A 5 3.17 -12.29 5.65
C SER A 5 2.61 -11.23 4.69
N MET A 6 2.47 -9.98 5.16
CA MET A 6 2.03 -8.87 4.30
C MET A 6 2.87 -8.73 3.03
N SER A 7 4.19 -8.86 3.13
CA SER A 7 5.07 -8.80 1.97
C SER A 7 4.84 -9.98 1.02
N ALA A 8 4.65 -11.20 1.55
CA ALA A 8 4.41 -12.38 0.72
C ALA A 8 3.08 -12.27 -0.07
N GLU A 9 2.01 -11.81 0.58
CA GLU A 9 0.72 -11.58 -0.09
C GLU A 9 0.81 -10.49 -1.16
N MET A 10 1.45 -9.35 -0.85
CA MET A 10 1.61 -8.26 -1.82
C MET A 10 2.49 -8.68 -3.01
N THR A 11 3.56 -9.44 -2.79
CA THR A 11 4.38 -10.02 -3.87
C THR A 11 3.55 -10.96 -4.74
N SER A 12 2.70 -11.79 -4.12
CA SER A 12 1.84 -12.72 -4.86
C SER A 12 0.87 -12.00 -5.80
N LEU A 13 0.36 -10.82 -5.41
CA LEU A 13 -0.47 -9.99 -6.28
C LEU A 13 0.28 -9.45 -7.50
N VAL A 14 1.54 -9.06 -7.31
CA VAL A 14 2.41 -8.62 -8.42
C VAL A 14 2.67 -9.77 -9.38
N GLU A 15 3.04 -10.94 -8.86
CA GLU A 15 3.39 -12.12 -9.68
C GLU A 15 2.19 -12.72 -10.41
N ALA A 16 1.01 -12.73 -9.79
CA ALA A 16 -0.17 -13.39 -10.36
C ALA A 16 -1.01 -12.48 -11.27
N PHE A 17 -1.00 -11.16 -11.03
CA PHE A 17 -1.92 -10.22 -11.68
C PHE A 17 -1.23 -8.98 -12.28
N ASP A 18 0.11 -8.96 -12.35
CA ASP A 18 0.90 -7.85 -12.88
C ASP A 18 0.63 -6.51 -12.16
N TYR A 19 0.32 -6.56 -10.86
CA TYR A 19 0.06 -5.35 -10.08
C TYR A 19 1.30 -4.46 -10.06
N THR A 20 1.11 -3.20 -10.40
CA THR A 20 2.16 -2.19 -10.38
C THR A 20 2.29 -1.59 -8.98
N LEU A 21 3.37 -0.82 -8.77
CA LEU A 21 3.53 -0.04 -7.55
C LEU A 21 2.35 0.93 -7.30
N ARG A 22 1.67 1.39 -8.37
CA ARG A 22 0.48 2.23 -8.26
C ARG A 22 -0.76 1.46 -7.79
N ASP A 23 -0.89 0.20 -8.19
CA ASP A 23 -1.98 -0.68 -7.74
C ASP A 23 -1.81 -1.04 -6.26
N LEU A 24 -0.57 -1.30 -5.83
CA LEU A 24 -0.25 -1.53 -4.42
C LEU A 24 -0.50 -0.27 -3.55
N GLU A 25 -0.16 0.92 -4.05
CA GLU A 25 -0.52 2.19 -3.38
C GLU A 25 -2.03 2.32 -3.24
N TRP A 26 -2.77 2.06 -4.32
CA TRP A 26 -4.23 2.10 -4.30
C TRP A 26 -4.83 1.13 -3.28
N LEU A 27 -4.37 -0.13 -3.24
CA LEU A 27 -4.79 -1.11 -2.24
C LEU A 27 -4.52 -0.62 -0.82
N THR A 28 -3.31 -0.10 -0.57
CA THR A 28 -2.90 0.37 0.76
C THR A 28 -3.75 1.55 1.23
N VAL A 29 -4.03 2.51 0.34
CA VAL A 29 -4.91 3.65 0.64
C VAL A 29 -6.33 3.18 0.94
N ASN A 30 -6.88 2.22 0.17
CA ASN A 30 -8.23 1.70 0.44
C ASN A 30 -8.31 0.89 1.73
N GLY A 31 -7.25 0.14 2.06
CA GLY A 31 -7.12 -0.52 3.36
C GLY A 31 -7.17 0.47 4.50
N MET A 32 -6.38 1.56 4.43
CA MET A 32 -6.38 2.59 5.45
C MET A 32 -7.73 3.32 5.55
N LYS A 33 -8.34 3.68 4.41
CA LYS A 33 -9.69 4.28 4.35
C LYS A 33 -10.76 3.41 5.00
N SER A 34 -10.62 2.09 4.90
CA SER A 34 -11.57 1.10 5.45
C SER A 34 -11.25 0.68 6.88
N SER A 35 -10.15 1.18 7.46
CA SER A 35 -9.78 0.87 8.84
C SER A 35 -10.73 1.52 9.84
N PHE A 36 -10.78 0.96 11.05
CA PHE A 36 -11.62 1.46 12.14
C PHE A 36 -11.00 2.59 12.96
N LEU A 37 -9.94 3.24 12.46
CA LEU A 37 -9.40 4.45 13.08
C LEU A 37 -10.36 5.65 12.90
N PRO A 38 -10.29 6.67 13.77
CA PRO A 38 -10.97 7.95 13.56
C PRO A 38 -10.62 8.57 12.20
N PHE A 39 -11.54 9.35 11.65
CA PHE A 39 -11.42 9.86 10.29
C PHE A 39 -10.14 10.68 10.05
N ASP A 40 -9.81 11.59 10.97
CA ASP A 40 -8.64 12.45 10.84
C ASP A 40 -7.34 11.64 10.95
N GLU A 41 -7.27 10.65 11.85
CA GLU A 41 -6.10 9.76 11.98
C GLU A 41 -5.85 8.95 10.70
N ARG A 42 -6.92 8.47 10.04
CA ARG A 42 -6.78 7.83 8.73
C ARG A 42 -6.19 8.77 7.69
N LEU A 43 -6.67 10.02 7.64
CA LEU A 43 -6.16 11.01 6.69
C LEU A 43 -4.69 11.34 6.95
N ASP A 44 -4.30 11.46 8.21
CA ASP A 44 -2.91 11.72 8.59
C ASP A 44 -2.00 10.57 8.15
N ILE A 45 -2.37 9.32 8.42
CA ILE A 45 -1.58 8.16 7.98
C ILE A 45 -1.51 8.10 6.44
N ILE A 46 -2.63 8.31 5.74
CA ILE A 46 -2.66 8.27 4.27
C ILE A 46 -1.75 9.34 3.68
N ASN A 47 -1.86 10.58 4.15
CA ASN A 47 -1.20 11.72 3.51
C ASN A 47 0.25 11.91 3.96
N GLN A 48 0.58 11.56 5.21
CA GLN A 48 1.93 11.78 5.75
C GLN A 48 2.83 10.54 5.66
N ILE A 49 2.25 9.33 5.59
CA ILE A 49 3.02 8.08 5.60
C ILE A 49 2.87 7.32 4.29
N VAL A 50 1.63 6.95 3.91
CA VAL A 50 1.39 6.06 2.78
C VAL A 50 1.81 6.71 1.46
N LYS A 51 1.20 7.84 1.09
CA LYS A 51 1.49 8.51 -0.19
C LYS A 51 2.96 8.92 -0.32
N PRO A 52 3.62 9.54 0.69
CA PRO A 52 5.03 9.89 0.59
C PRO A 52 5.94 8.66 0.51
N GLY A 53 5.58 7.56 1.17
CA GLY A 53 6.30 6.28 1.06
C GLY A 53 6.31 5.75 -0.37
N TYR A 54 5.13 5.66 -0.99
CA TYR A 54 5.01 5.21 -2.38
C TYR A 54 5.62 6.18 -3.40
N ALA A 55 5.59 7.48 -3.14
CA ALA A 55 6.29 8.47 -3.96
C ALA A 55 7.81 8.21 -3.99
N ARG A 56 8.44 8.03 -2.81
CA ARG A 56 9.86 7.68 -2.72
C ARG A 56 10.19 6.37 -3.41
N LEU A 57 9.32 5.36 -3.31
CA LEU A 57 9.53 4.10 -4.01
C LEU A 57 9.52 4.29 -5.52
N ARG A 58 8.56 5.04 -6.09
CA ARG A 58 8.54 5.35 -7.53
C ARG A 58 9.81 6.05 -8.01
N GLU A 59 10.34 6.97 -7.22
CA GLU A 59 11.61 7.64 -7.53
C GLU A 59 12.79 6.65 -7.56
N GLN A 60 12.79 5.64 -6.69
CA GLN A 60 13.86 4.63 -6.61
C GLN A 60 13.83 3.63 -7.78
N VAL A 61 12.66 3.20 -8.24
CA VAL A 61 12.55 2.18 -9.30
C VAL A 61 12.78 2.74 -10.71
N GLY A 62 12.89 4.07 -10.84
CA GLY A 62 12.96 4.76 -12.14
C GLY A 62 11.58 4.76 -12.80
N SER A 63 11.04 5.94 -13.07
CA SER A 63 9.70 6.12 -13.64
C SER A 63 9.47 5.36 -14.93
#